data_AF-A0AAD9SNN3-F1
#
_entry.id   AF-A0AAD9SNN3-F1
#
_cell.length_a   1.000
_cell.length_b   1.000
_cell.length_c   1.000
_cell.angle_alpha   90.00
_cell.angle_beta   90.00
_cell.angle_gamma   90.00
#
_symmetry.space_group_name_H-M   'P 1'
#
loop_
_entity.id
_entity.type
_entity.pdbx_description
1 polymer ?
#
loop_
_entity_poly.entity_id
_entity_poly.type
_entity_poly.pdbx_seq_one_letter_code
_entity_poly.pdbx_strand_id
1 'polypeptide(L)'
;MVNIRRNSVVEEVQIIDLEHAAYLPNGRCIKGMLAGNDNGRSPEAHFKGELNKPSDMFSFGAVCIYAMLGRVIFGLDDDFRKHESQGALPAFIRLQRQVSYFGDKNGLNGLLKYVGDEEINCQILGMLWEKRTEEHIPYKPFSTWPEVEDVSFKDLVQRMLNLDPTKRITARQALGHPWFAGFDL
;
A
#
# COMPACT_ATOMS: atom_id res chain seq x y z
N MET A 1 16.14 1.31 7.36
CA MET A 1 15.33 1.84 8.48
C MET A 1 16.29 2.28 9.58
N VAL A 2 16.23 3.53 10.03
CA VAL A 2 17.14 4.06 11.07
C VAL A 2 16.39 4.11 12.39
N ASN A 3 16.98 3.55 13.45
CA ASN A 3 16.40 3.65 14.80
C ASN A 3 16.82 5.00 15.40
N ILE A 4 15.91 5.97 15.38
CA ILE A 4 16.16 7.32 15.87
C ILE A 4 15.86 7.35 17.38
N ARG A 5 16.81 7.83 18.19
CA ARG A 5 16.61 7.96 19.64
C ARG A 5 15.47 8.94 19.92
N ARG A 6 14.67 8.67 20.96
CA ARG A 6 13.69 9.64 21.46
C ARG A 6 14.37 11.00 21.68
N ASN A 7 13.78 12.06 21.14
CA ASN A 7 14.24 13.46 21.16
C ASN A 7 15.36 13.84 20.16
N SER A 8 15.66 13.01 19.16
CA SER A 8 16.53 13.45 18.06
C SER A 8 15.72 14.28 17.05
N VAL A 9 16.28 15.39 16.59
CA VAL A 9 15.74 16.15 15.46
C VAL A 9 16.30 15.57 14.17
N VAL A 10 15.43 15.29 13.21
CA VAL A 10 15.83 14.88 11.86
C VAL A 10 15.87 16.13 11.00
N GLU A 11 17.06 16.53 10.55
CA GLU A 11 17.26 17.73 9.74
C GLU A 11 17.17 17.45 8.24
N GLU A 12 17.63 16.26 7.81
CA GLU A 12 17.64 15.86 6.40
C GLU A 12 17.28 14.38 6.25
N VAL A 13 16.56 14.07 5.16
CA VAL A 13 16.25 12.69 4.76
C VAL A 13 16.66 12.48 3.30
N GLN A 14 17.28 11.34 3.01
CA GLN A 14 17.72 10.97 1.67
C GLN A 14 17.17 9.60 1.29
N ILE A 15 16.69 9.47 0.05
CA ILE A 15 16.33 8.17 -0.53
C ILE A 15 17.62 7.46 -0.91
N ILE A 16 17.75 6.21 -0.47
CA ILE A 16 18.87 5.33 -0.78
C ILE A 16 18.39 4.12 -1.57
N ASP A 17 19.31 3.23 -1.91
CA ASP A 17 19.00 1.92 -2.49
C ASP A 17 18.29 2.00 -3.85
N LEU A 18 18.98 2.61 -4.81
CA LEU A 18 18.48 2.84 -6.16
C LEU A 18 18.72 1.65 -7.11
N GLU A 19 19.12 0.48 -6.59
CA GLU A 19 19.48 -0.69 -7.40
C GLU A 19 18.29 -1.27 -8.20
N HIS A 20 17.08 -1.05 -7.70
CA HIS A 20 15.82 -1.41 -8.35
C HIS A 20 15.10 -0.22 -8.99
N ALA A 21 15.74 0.95 -9.06
CA ALA A 21 15.17 2.11 -9.74
C ALA A 21 15.17 1.92 -11.26
N ALA A 22 14.10 2.38 -11.91
CA ALA A 22 13.99 2.34 -13.36
C ALA A 22 13.43 3.67 -13.87
N TYR A 23 14.03 4.19 -14.94
CA TYR A 23 13.45 5.30 -15.67
C TYR A 23 12.27 4.81 -16.52
N LEU A 24 11.09 5.38 -16.27
CA LEU A 24 9.87 5.08 -17.04
C LEU A 24 9.43 6.30 -17.83
N PRO A 25 9.51 6.27 -19.18
CA PRO A 25 8.91 7.27 -20.04
C PRO A 25 7.39 7.37 -19.82
N ASN A 26 6.81 8.53 -20.14
CA ASN A 26 5.37 8.73 -20.02
C ASN A 26 4.60 7.67 -20.82
N GLY A 27 3.57 7.08 -20.21
CA GLY A 27 2.76 6.02 -20.81
C GLY A 27 3.40 4.63 -20.84
N ARG A 28 4.59 4.46 -20.24
CA ARG A 28 5.24 3.14 -20.10
C ARG A 28 5.09 2.60 -18.69
N CYS A 29 5.04 1.27 -18.57
CA CYS A 29 5.01 0.53 -17.32
C CYS A 29 6.01 -0.63 -17.36
N ILE A 30 6.32 -1.19 -16.18
CA ILE A 30 7.08 -2.44 -16.04
C ILE A 30 6.07 -3.57 -15.83
N LYS A 31 6.24 -4.69 -16.53
CA LYS A 31 5.41 -5.90 -16.38
C LYS A 31 6.28 -7.09 -16.02
N GLY A 32 5.72 -8.06 -15.30
CA GLY A 32 6.39 -9.34 -14.99
C GLY A 32 7.42 -9.29 -13.85
N MET A 33 7.73 -8.10 -13.32
CA MET A 33 8.66 -7.92 -12.21
C MET A 33 7.93 -8.01 -10.87
N LEU A 34 8.46 -8.80 -9.93
CA LEU A 34 8.02 -8.79 -8.53
C LEU A 34 8.80 -7.71 -7.77
N ALA A 35 8.40 -6.44 -7.93
CA ALA A 35 9.12 -5.29 -7.38
C ALA A 35 8.73 -4.97 -5.93
N GLY A 36 9.62 -4.25 -5.23
CA GLY A 36 9.42 -3.77 -3.87
C GLY A 36 9.60 -4.85 -2.80
N ASN A 37 9.83 -4.43 -1.56
CA ASN A 37 9.85 -5.35 -0.42
C ASN A 37 8.43 -5.81 -0.07
N ASP A 38 8.30 -6.97 0.58
CA ASP A 38 7.00 -7.58 0.89
C ASP A 38 6.05 -6.69 1.70
N ASN A 39 6.59 -5.80 2.54
CA ASN A 39 5.82 -4.99 3.49
C ASN A 39 5.35 -3.66 2.90
N GLY A 40 5.88 -3.24 1.75
CA GLY A 40 5.50 -2.02 1.02
C GLY A 40 4.91 -2.28 -0.36
N ARG A 41 5.00 -3.52 -0.86
CA ARG A 41 4.58 -3.89 -2.22
C ARG A 41 3.11 -3.52 -2.50
N SER A 42 2.86 -2.85 -3.63
CA SER A 42 1.51 -2.49 -4.06
C SER A 42 0.68 -3.70 -4.53
N PRO A 43 -0.66 -3.58 -4.56
CA PRO A 43 -1.54 -4.69 -4.97
C PRO A 43 -1.21 -5.24 -6.36
N GLU A 44 -1.04 -4.38 -7.37
CA GLU A 44 -0.68 -4.79 -8.72
C GLU A 44 0.70 -5.47 -8.82
N ALA A 45 1.63 -5.13 -7.91
CA ALA A 45 2.95 -5.74 -7.87
C ALA A 45 2.95 -7.16 -7.31
N HIS A 46 2.01 -7.52 -6.42
CA HIS A 46 1.84 -8.92 -5.99
C HIS A 46 1.46 -9.83 -7.16
N PHE A 47 0.82 -9.29 -8.19
CA PHE A 47 0.45 -10.02 -9.40
C PHE A 47 1.48 -9.89 -10.54
N LYS A 48 2.64 -9.24 -10.30
CA LYS A 48 3.61 -8.88 -11.34
C LYS A 48 2.96 -8.14 -12.52
N GLY A 49 1.92 -7.37 -12.21
CA GLY A 49 1.13 -6.63 -13.17
C GLY A 49 1.84 -5.38 -13.69
N GLU A 50 1.07 -4.37 -14.04
CA GLU A 50 1.61 -3.12 -14.61
C GLU A 50 2.07 -2.15 -13.52
N LEU A 51 3.38 -1.97 -13.40
CA LEU A 51 4.01 -1.08 -12.41
C LEU A 51 4.37 0.28 -12.99
N ASN A 52 4.13 1.32 -12.21
CA ASN A 52 4.51 2.70 -12.54
C ASN A 52 4.65 3.53 -11.24
N LYS A 53 4.92 4.83 -11.35
CA LYS A 53 5.05 5.77 -10.21
C LYS A 53 3.97 5.64 -9.12
N PRO A 54 2.69 5.33 -9.43
CA PRO A 54 1.69 5.08 -8.39
C PRO A 54 1.98 3.89 -7.47
N SER A 55 2.80 2.92 -7.88
CA SER A 55 3.26 1.81 -7.03
C SER A 55 4.21 2.32 -5.93
N ASP A 56 5.04 3.32 -6.23
CA ASP A 56 5.88 4.00 -5.24
C ASP A 56 5.04 4.81 -4.25
N MET A 57 3.98 5.46 -4.73
CA MET A 57 3.05 6.20 -3.86
C MET A 57 2.32 5.29 -2.86
N PHE A 58 1.95 4.08 -3.29
CA PHE A 58 1.38 3.08 -2.37
C PHE A 58 2.40 2.67 -1.29
N SER A 59 3.63 2.40 -1.71
CA SER A 59 4.73 2.05 -0.80
C SER A 59 5.02 3.16 0.21
N PHE A 60 5.06 4.42 -0.26
CA PHE A 60 5.25 5.59 0.59
C PHE A 60 4.09 5.78 1.58
N GLY A 61 2.85 5.53 1.16
CA GLY A 61 1.70 5.50 2.06
C GLY A 61 1.87 4.51 3.22
N ALA A 62 2.35 3.30 2.94
CA ALA A 62 2.64 2.31 3.99
C ALA A 62 3.75 2.77 4.94
N VAL A 63 4.77 3.47 4.43
CA VAL A 63 5.84 4.09 5.24
C VAL A 63 5.29 5.19 6.14
N CYS A 64 4.40 6.06 5.64
CA CYS A 64 3.75 7.09 6.46
C CYS A 64 2.96 6.48 7.62
N ILE A 65 2.20 5.41 7.37
CA ILE A 65 1.48 4.68 8.43
C ILE A 65 2.47 4.12 9.46
N TYR A 66 3.57 3.53 9.02
CA TYR A 66 4.62 3.05 9.92
C TYR A 66 5.21 4.17 10.76
N ALA A 67 5.53 5.32 10.16
CA ALA A 67 6.10 6.46 10.86
C ALA A 67 5.15 7.00 11.95
N MET A 68 3.84 7.03 11.67
CA MET A 68 2.85 7.56 12.61
C MET A 68 2.41 6.56 13.68
N LEU A 69 2.31 5.27 13.34
CA LEU A 69 1.75 4.24 14.23
C LEU A 69 2.80 3.28 14.81
N GLY A 70 4.04 3.33 14.33
CA GLY A 70 5.13 2.45 14.75
C GLY A 70 4.95 0.98 14.37
N ARG A 71 4.02 0.66 13.45
CA ARG A 71 3.70 -0.73 13.07
C ARG A 71 3.69 -0.93 11.55
N VAL A 72 4.18 -2.09 11.13
CA VAL A 72 4.22 -2.51 9.72
C VAL A 72 2.91 -3.23 9.39
N ILE A 73 1.92 -2.52 8.84
CA ILE A 73 0.53 -3.01 8.72
C ILE A 73 0.34 -4.22 7.78
N PHE A 74 1.28 -4.45 6.85
CA PHE A 74 1.33 -5.64 5.98
C PHE A 74 2.41 -6.64 6.42
N GLY A 75 3.04 -6.39 7.56
CA GLY A 75 4.14 -7.18 8.10
C GLY A 75 3.67 -8.44 8.83
N LEU A 76 4.65 -9.17 9.35
CA LEU A 76 4.40 -10.37 10.15
C LEU A 76 3.87 -10.00 11.53
N ASP A 77 2.77 -10.64 11.91
CA ASP A 77 2.21 -10.68 13.26
C ASP A 77 1.63 -12.09 13.52
N ASP A 78 1.00 -12.30 14.68
CA ASP A 78 0.46 -13.60 15.06
C ASP A 78 -0.66 -14.08 14.11
N ASP A 79 -1.48 -13.15 13.62
CA ASP A 79 -2.54 -13.43 12.64
C ASP A 79 -1.95 -13.88 11.30
N PHE A 80 -0.90 -13.22 10.83
CA PHE A 80 -0.16 -13.61 9.64
C PHE A 80 0.40 -15.03 9.77
N ARG A 81 1.13 -15.30 10.86
CA ARG A 81 1.78 -16.60 11.11
C ARG A 81 0.75 -17.72 11.21
N LYS A 82 -0.40 -17.44 11.82
CA LYS A 82 -1.52 -18.38 11.90
C LYS A 82 -1.99 -18.77 10.49
N HIS A 83 -2.31 -17.81 9.64
CA HIS A 83 -2.78 -18.10 8.28
C HIS A 83 -1.71 -18.79 7.42
N GLU A 84 -0.44 -18.37 7.56
CA GLU A 84 0.68 -19.02 6.88
C GLU A 84 0.84 -20.48 7.31
N SER A 85 0.74 -20.78 8.61
CA SER A 85 0.79 -22.15 9.14
C SER A 85 -0.37 -23.04 8.67
N GLN A 86 -1.49 -22.42 8.25
CA GLN A 86 -2.64 -23.10 7.67
C GLN A 86 -2.53 -23.25 6.14
N GLY A 87 -1.39 -22.86 5.56
CA GLY A 87 -1.10 -23.01 4.12
C GLY A 87 -1.47 -21.80 3.27
N ALA A 88 -1.89 -20.67 3.86
CA ALA A 88 -2.13 -19.45 3.10
C ALA A 88 -0.80 -18.88 2.58
N LEU A 89 -0.77 -18.49 1.31
CA LEU A 89 0.42 -17.88 0.72
C LEU A 89 0.65 -16.48 1.31
N PRO A 90 1.90 -16.13 1.69
CA PRO A 90 2.27 -14.82 2.22
C PRO A 90 1.77 -13.61 1.42
N ALA A 91 1.75 -13.71 0.08
CA ALA A 91 1.24 -12.65 -0.79
C ALA A 91 -0.28 -12.46 -0.65
N PHE A 92 -1.04 -13.54 -0.47
CA PHE A 92 -2.50 -13.49 -0.35
C PHE A 92 -2.95 -12.94 1.01
N ILE A 93 -2.23 -13.24 2.09
CA ILE A 93 -2.50 -12.61 3.39
C ILE A 93 -2.32 -11.08 3.29
N ARG A 94 -1.25 -10.64 2.64
CA ARG A 94 -0.98 -9.21 2.42
C ARG A 94 -2.01 -8.56 1.51
N LEU A 95 -2.36 -9.20 0.39
CA LEU A 95 -3.41 -8.72 -0.50
C LEU A 95 -4.76 -8.64 0.21
N GLN A 96 -5.11 -9.61 1.05
CA GLN A 96 -6.34 -9.55 1.86
C GLN A 96 -6.34 -8.31 2.77
N ARG A 97 -5.22 -8.02 3.44
CA ARG A 97 -5.07 -6.80 4.24
C ARG A 97 -5.22 -5.53 3.40
N GLN A 98 -4.54 -5.46 2.25
CA GLN A 98 -4.60 -4.30 1.35
C GLN A 98 -6.03 -4.03 0.87
N VAL A 99 -6.73 -5.09 0.45
CA VAL A 99 -8.11 -5.02 -0.02
C VAL A 99 -9.07 -4.65 1.11
N SER A 100 -8.91 -5.22 2.31
CA SER A 100 -9.78 -4.92 3.45
C SER A 100 -9.55 -3.52 4.02
N TYR A 101 -8.31 -3.03 4.05
CA TYR A 101 -7.98 -1.73 4.64
C TYR A 101 -8.31 -0.55 3.70
N PHE A 102 -8.03 -0.69 2.39
CA PHE A 102 -8.05 0.44 1.45
C PHE A 102 -9.01 0.26 0.28
N GLY A 103 -9.69 -0.88 0.19
CA GLY A 103 -10.57 -1.18 -0.94
C GLY A 103 -11.91 -0.48 -0.88
N ASP A 104 -12.28 0.11 -2.01
CA ASP A 104 -13.66 0.42 -2.39
C ASP A 104 -13.98 -0.20 -3.75
N LYS A 105 -15.25 -0.21 -4.15
CA LYS A 105 -15.69 -0.85 -5.41
C LYS A 105 -15.06 -0.21 -6.65
N ASN A 106 -14.83 1.10 -6.64
CA ASN A 106 -14.20 1.80 -7.76
C ASN A 106 -12.71 1.48 -7.83
N GLY A 107 -12.03 1.49 -6.68
CA GLY A 107 -10.63 1.10 -6.52
C GLY A 107 -10.37 -0.32 -7.01
N LEU A 108 -11.24 -1.27 -6.63
CA LEU A 108 -11.17 -2.65 -7.10
C LEU A 108 -11.30 -2.76 -8.62
N ASN A 109 -12.33 -2.11 -9.19
CA ASN A 109 -12.58 -2.13 -10.64
C ASN A 109 -11.42 -1.49 -11.43
N GLY A 110 -10.79 -0.46 -10.87
CA GLY A 110 -9.59 0.14 -11.44
C GLY A 110 -8.41 -0.82 -11.39
N LEU A 111 -8.14 -1.42 -10.23
CA LEU A 111 -7.04 -2.36 -10.02
C LEU A 111 -7.08 -3.57 -10.96
N LEU A 112 -8.26 -4.09 -11.29
CA LEU A 112 -8.42 -5.23 -12.22
C LEU A 112 -7.74 -5.01 -13.58
N LYS A 113 -7.53 -3.76 -14.01
CA LYS A 113 -6.84 -3.43 -15.26
C LYS A 113 -5.31 -3.55 -15.17
N TYR A 114 -4.77 -3.68 -13.97
CA TYR A 114 -3.33 -3.60 -13.68
C TYR A 114 -2.76 -4.89 -13.11
N VAL A 115 -3.56 -5.93 -12.87
CA VAL A 115 -3.09 -7.22 -12.29
C VAL A 115 -2.51 -8.19 -13.32
N GLY A 116 -2.27 -7.75 -14.56
CA GLY A 116 -1.77 -8.59 -15.65
C GLY A 116 -2.87 -9.28 -16.44
N ASP A 117 -2.47 -10.08 -17.44
CA ASP A 117 -3.39 -10.65 -18.45
C ASP A 117 -3.99 -12.00 -18.03
N GLU A 118 -3.54 -12.58 -16.91
CA GLU A 118 -4.02 -13.88 -16.43
C GLU A 118 -5.38 -13.74 -15.74
N GLU A 119 -6.41 -14.41 -16.26
CA GLU A 119 -7.78 -14.37 -15.72
C GLU A 119 -7.84 -14.77 -14.23
N ILE A 120 -6.96 -15.68 -13.81
CA ILE A 120 -6.86 -16.14 -12.42
C ILE A 120 -6.56 -14.98 -11.45
N ASN A 121 -5.82 -13.96 -11.88
CA ASN A 121 -5.49 -12.81 -11.03
C ASN A 121 -6.75 -12.00 -10.70
N CYS A 122 -7.63 -11.81 -11.68
CA CYS A 122 -8.93 -11.17 -11.49
C CYS A 122 -9.83 -12.00 -10.55
N GLN A 123 -9.84 -13.32 -10.70
CA GLN A 123 -10.61 -14.23 -9.85
C GLN A 123 -10.13 -14.21 -8.40
N ILE A 124 -8.80 -14.23 -8.17
CA ILE A 124 -8.20 -14.11 -6.84
C ILE A 124 -8.59 -12.77 -6.21
N LEU A 125 -8.40 -11.66 -6.93
CA LEU A 125 -8.72 -10.34 -6.41
C LEU A 125 -10.23 -10.20 -6.08
N GLY A 126 -11.11 -10.72 -6.94
CA GLY A 126 -12.55 -10.77 -6.70
C GLY A 126 -12.90 -11.60 -5.45
N MET A 127 -12.29 -12.77 -5.29
CA MET A 127 -12.48 -13.60 -4.09
C MET A 127 -12.05 -12.85 -2.81
N LEU A 128 -10.87 -12.23 -2.80
CA LEU A 128 -10.39 -11.47 -1.63
C LEU A 128 -11.31 -10.30 -1.29
N TRP A 129 -11.88 -9.65 -2.32
CA TRP A 129 -12.85 -8.58 -2.13
C TRP A 129 -14.14 -9.10 -1.51
N GLU A 130 -14.77 -10.14 -2.06
CA GLU A 130 -16.05 -10.65 -1.53
C GLU A 130 -15.91 -11.17 -0.10
N LYS A 131 -14.81 -11.87 0.22
CA LYS A 131 -14.56 -12.43 1.55
C LYS A 131 -14.20 -11.40 2.62
N ARG A 132 -13.84 -10.17 2.24
CA ARG A 132 -13.26 -9.17 3.15
C ARG A 132 -14.17 -8.79 4.33
N THR A 133 -15.47 -9.02 4.21
CA THR A 133 -16.48 -8.71 5.23
C THR A 133 -16.95 -9.93 6.02
N GLU A 134 -16.38 -11.11 5.78
CA GLU A 134 -16.69 -12.29 6.56
C GLU A 134 -16.25 -12.13 8.02
N GLU A 135 -17.00 -12.72 8.96
CA GLU A 135 -16.80 -12.54 10.41
C GLU A 135 -15.39 -12.93 10.86
N HIS A 136 -14.81 -13.95 10.24
CA HIS A 136 -13.48 -14.44 10.57
C HIS A 136 -12.34 -13.57 10.02
N ILE A 137 -12.62 -12.57 9.17
CA ILE A 137 -11.64 -11.61 8.65
C ILE A 137 -11.63 -10.38 9.56
N PRO A 138 -10.57 -10.17 10.39
CA PRO A 138 -10.57 -9.13 11.41
C PRO A 138 -10.28 -7.73 10.84
N TYR A 139 -9.87 -7.64 9.58
CA TYR A 139 -9.39 -6.41 8.96
C TYR A 139 -10.52 -5.42 8.71
N LYS A 140 -10.42 -4.22 9.28
CA LYS A 140 -11.40 -3.13 9.08
C LYS A 140 -10.84 -2.04 8.17
N PRO A 141 -11.70 -1.35 7.39
CA PRO A 141 -11.27 -0.23 6.56
C PRO A 141 -10.48 0.79 7.36
N PHE A 142 -9.38 1.29 6.79
CA PHE A 142 -8.47 2.23 7.46
C PHE A 142 -9.17 3.51 7.94
N SER A 143 -10.18 3.96 7.20
CA SER A 143 -11.02 5.11 7.59
C SER A 143 -11.72 4.93 8.94
N THR A 144 -12.00 3.69 9.34
CA THR A 144 -12.71 3.38 10.59
C THR A 144 -11.77 3.06 11.74
N TRP A 145 -10.45 3.20 11.58
CA TRP A 145 -9.50 2.94 12.66
C TRP A 145 -9.61 4.04 13.73
N PRO A 146 -9.95 3.69 14.99
CA PRO A 146 -10.18 4.68 16.05
C PRO A 146 -8.89 5.37 16.51
N GLU A 147 -7.74 4.70 16.44
CA GLU A 147 -6.45 5.24 16.88
C GLU A 147 -5.86 6.29 15.93
N VAL A 148 -6.43 6.47 14.74
CA VAL A 148 -6.00 7.46 13.76
C VAL A 148 -6.97 8.64 13.81
N GLU A 149 -6.73 9.59 14.70
CA GLU A 149 -7.66 10.72 14.93
C GLU A 149 -7.54 11.82 13.87
N ASP A 150 -6.34 12.04 13.33
CA ASP A 150 -6.08 13.07 12.32
C ASP A 150 -6.78 12.74 10.99
N VAL A 151 -7.86 13.49 10.71
CA VAL A 151 -8.68 13.35 9.51
C VAL A 151 -7.91 13.69 8.23
N SER A 152 -6.96 14.62 8.30
CA SER A 152 -6.13 14.99 7.15
C SER A 152 -5.10 13.91 6.85
N PHE A 153 -4.54 13.28 7.89
CA PHE A 153 -3.69 12.10 7.70
C PHE A 153 -4.48 10.94 7.09
N LYS A 154 -5.70 10.69 7.59
CA LYS A 154 -6.59 9.66 7.02
C LYS A 154 -6.84 9.88 5.53
N ASP A 155 -7.23 11.08 5.14
CA ASP A 155 -7.49 11.41 3.73
C ASP A 155 -6.24 11.22 2.86
N LEU A 156 -5.08 11.73 3.31
CA LEU A 156 -3.82 11.57 2.59
C LEU A 156 -3.48 10.11 2.34
N VAL A 157 -3.55 9.29 3.39
CA VAL A 157 -3.25 7.85 3.33
C VAL A 157 -4.23 7.13 2.39
N GLN A 158 -5.53 7.40 2.48
CA GLN A 158 -6.52 6.80 1.58
C GLN A 158 -6.28 7.16 0.10
N ARG A 159 -5.79 8.37 -0.17
CA ARG A 159 -5.41 8.80 -1.52
C ARG A 159 -4.12 8.17 -2.01
N MET A 160 -3.15 7.89 -1.14
CA MET A 160 -1.90 7.21 -1.51
C MET A 160 -2.07 5.69 -1.72
N LEU A 161 -2.86 5.04 -0.86
CA LEU A 161 -3.08 3.58 -0.90
C LEU A 161 -4.37 3.17 -1.63
N ASN A 162 -4.96 4.03 -2.46
CA ASN A 162 -6.11 3.67 -3.28
C ASN A 162 -5.80 2.42 -4.13
N LEU A 163 -6.72 1.46 -4.21
CA LEU A 163 -6.47 0.24 -4.99
C LEU A 163 -6.29 0.52 -6.49
N ASP A 164 -7.00 1.50 -7.06
CA ASP A 164 -6.83 1.90 -8.46
C ASP A 164 -5.54 2.74 -8.60
N PRO A 165 -4.51 2.23 -9.31
CA PRO A 165 -3.26 2.98 -9.49
C PRO A 165 -3.46 4.36 -10.14
N THR A 166 -4.49 4.53 -10.96
CA THR A 166 -4.78 5.81 -11.64
C THR A 166 -5.43 6.86 -10.74
N LYS A 167 -5.98 6.43 -9.59
CA LYS A 167 -6.61 7.29 -8.60
C LYS A 167 -5.67 7.65 -7.45
N ARG A 168 -4.50 7.03 -7.38
CA ARG A 168 -3.50 7.39 -6.37
C ARG A 168 -2.99 8.80 -6.62
N ILE A 169 -2.87 9.55 -5.54
CA ILE A 169 -2.29 10.89 -5.57
C ILE A 169 -0.82 10.82 -5.98
N THR A 170 -0.36 11.80 -6.77
CA THR A 170 1.06 11.93 -7.13
C THR A 170 1.87 12.53 -5.97
N ALA A 171 3.20 12.34 -5.97
CA ALA A 171 4.07 12.96 -4.96
C ALA A 171 3.89 14.48 -4.87
N ARG A 172 3.76 15.17 -6.02
CA ARG A 172 3.51 16.62 -6.06
C ARG A 172 2.19 17.01 -5.40
N GLN A 173 1.13 16.26 -5.67
CA GLN A 173 -0.18 16.51 -5.06
C GLN A 173 -0.17 16.15 -3.57
N ALA A 174 0.56 15.11 -3.16
CA ALA A 174 0.74 14.76 -1.76
C ALA A 174 1.44 15.87 -0.98
N LEU A 175 2.52 16.46 -1.52
CA LEU A 175 3.18 17.62 -0.90
C LEU A 175 2.26 18.83 -0.73
N GLY A 176 1.29 19.01 -1.63
CA GLY A 176 0.26 20.06 -1.51
C GLY A 176 -0.93 19.70 -0.61
N HIS A 177 -0.90 18.55 0.07
CA HIS A 177 -2.01 18.09 0.91
C HIS A 177 -2.06 18.86 2.25
N PRO A 178 -3.25 19.17 2.80
CA PRO A 178 -3.38 19.88 4.08
C PRO A 178 -2.64 19.24 5.26
N TRP A 179 -2.38 17.93 5.21
CA TRP A 179 -1.58 17.24 6.23
C TRP A 179 -0.13 17.74 6.31
N PHE A 180 0.44 18.20 5.19
CA PHE A 180 1.75 18.82 5.14
C PHE A 180 1.70 20.35 5.32
N ALA A 181 0.52 20.95 5.45
CA ALA A 181 0.41 22.39 5.65
C ALA A 181 0.95 22.76 7.05
N GLY A 182 2.01 23.58 7.07
CA GLY A 182 2.68 24.00 8.31
C GLY A 182 4.10 23.48 8.48
N PHE A 183 4.60 22.68 7.52
CA PHE A 183 6.02 22.39 7.39
C PHE A 183 6.59 23.24 6.24
N ASP A 184 7.67 23.98 6.51
CA ASP A 184 8.50 24.57 5.45
C ASP A 184 9.25 23.41 4.78
N LEU A 185 8.71 22.94 3.64
CA LEU A 185 9.28 21.85 2.83
C LEU A 185 10.23 22.39 1.75
#